data_AF-A0A3E0NGK8-F1
#
_entry.id   AF-A0A3E0NGK8-F1
#
_cell.length_a   1.000
_cell.length_b   1.000
_cell.length_c   1.000
_cell.angle_alpha   90.00
_cell.angle_beta   90.00
_cell.angle_gamma   90.00
#
_symmetry.space_group_name_H-M   'P 1'
#
loop_
_entity.id
_entity.type
_entity.pdbx_description
1 polymer ?
#
loop_
_entity_poly.entity_id
_entity_poly.type
_entity_poly.pdbx_seq_one_letter_code
_entity_poly.pdbx_strand_id
1 'polypeptide(L)'
;MMRLTLCLLLFCSSISNASAIGADLILRGGTVYSMDAQGNRHSAIALAGNTILAVGDNSDVALFETEKTKVIDLKGRTVFPGFIDTHIHTMDTLPLLNGVMLSPGQSDEEVLAAIAEHAQRYPKQNPVLGSGFLAR
;
A
#
# COMPACT_ATOMS: atom_id res chain seq x y z
N MET A 1 31.02 -16.06 -70.33
CA MET A 1 31.87 -15.71 -69.16
C MET A 1 31.35 -14.42 -68.53
N MET A 2 30.61 -14.48 -67.42
CA MET A 2 30.39 -13.31 -66.57
C MET A 2 30.06 -13.80 -65.16
N ARG A 3 30.92 -13.45 -64.20
CA ARG A 3 30.87 -13.87 -62.80
C ARG A 3 29.77 -13.07 -62.08
N LEU A 4 28.76 -13.74 -61.53
CA LEU A 4 27.82 -13.12 -60.58
C LEU A 4 28.41 -13.24 -59.17
N THR A 5 28.83 -12.10 -58.62
CA THR A 5 29.33 -11.97 -57.25
C THR A 5 28.15 -12.02 -56.27
N LEU A 6 28.14 -13.03 -55.40
CA LEU A 6 27.18 -13.19 -54.31
C LEU A 6 27.52 -12.20 -53.19
N CYS A 7 26.71 -11.15 -53.03
CA CYS A 7 26.84 -10.18 -51.95
C CYS A 7 25.98 -10.65 -50.76
N LEU A 8 26.62 -11.26 -49.76
CA LEU A 8 25.97 -11.72 -48.54
C LEU A 8 25.72 -10.50 -47.62
N LEU A 9 24.51 -9.95 -47.67
CA LEU A 9 24.06 -8.90 -46.77
C LEU A 9 23.88 -9.48 -45.36
N LEU A 10 24.87 -9.26 -44.50
CA LEU A 10 24.77 -9.46 -43.05
C LEU A 10 23.82 -8.40 -42.47
N PHE A 11 22.53 -8.72 -42.40
CA PHE A 11 21.54 -7.95 -41.65
C PHE A 11 21.79 -8.18 -40.16
N CYS A 12 22.68 -7.39 -39.56
CA CYS A 12 22.83 -7.33 -38.12
C CYS A 12 21.65 -6.53 -37.55
N SER A 13 20.52 -7.19 -37.35
CA SER A 13 19.38 -6.60 -36.66
C SER A 13 19.81 -6.24 -35.23
N SER A 14 19.98 -4.95 -34.97
CA SER A 14 20.07 -4.45 -33.61
C SER A 14 18.73 -4.72 -32.93
N ILE A 15 18.67 -5.80 -32.15
CA ILE A 15 17.55 -6.03 -31.25
C ILE A 15 17.65 -4.91 -30.22
N SER A 16 16.83 -3.87 -30.39
CA SER A 16 16.59 -2.91 -29.33
C SER A 16 16.04 -3.70 -28.14
N ASN A 17 16.87 -3.91 -27.12
CA ASN A 17 16.42 -4.34 -25.81
C ASN A 17 15.53 -3.21 -25.28
N ALA A 18 14.23 -3.27 -25.57
CA ALA A 18 13.25 -2.61 -24.74
C ALA A 18 13.52 -3.13 -23.33
N SER A 19 14.01 -2.25 -22.45
CA SER A 19 14.20 -2.59 -21.05
C SER A 19 12.81 -2.97 -20.53
N ALA A 20 12.56 -4.27 -20.39
CA ALA A 20 11.34 -4.76 -19.76
C ALA A 20 11.24 -4.05 -18.41
N ILE A 21 10.10 -3.42 -18.13
CA ILE A 21 9.85 -2.81 -16.83
C ILE A 21 9.75 -3.98 -15.85
N GLY A 22 10.83 -4.25 -15.13
CA GLY A 22 10.87 -5.27 -14.09
C GLY A 22 10.04 -4.84 -12.88
N ALA A 23 9.46 -5.82 -12.19
CA ALA A 23 8.80 -5.58 -10.92
C ALA A 23 9.83 -5.30 -9.81
N ASP A 24 9.53 -4.35 -8.94
CA ASP A 24 10.26 -4.17 -7.68
C ASP A 24 9.84 -5.23 -6.65
N LEU A 25 8.56 -5.61 -6.68
CA LEU A 25 7.95 -6.57 -5.75
C LEU A 25 6.98 -7.51 -6.48
N ILE A 26 7.12 -8.81 -6.20
CA ILE A 26 6.12 -9.82 -6.56
C ILE A 26 5.63 -10.49 -5.28
N LEU A 27 4.31 -10.53 -5.09
CA LEU A 27 3.66 -11.34 -4.07
C LEU A 27 3.00 -12.53 -4.76
N ARG A 28 3.28 -13.76 -4.34
CA ARG A 28 2.75 -14.97 -4.98
C ARG A 28 2.44 -16.09 -4.00
N GLY A 29 1.69 -17.11 -4.43
CA GLY A 29 1.36 -18.26 -3.59
C GLY A 29 0.30 -17.97 -2.53
N GLY A 30 -0.61 -17.04 -2.81
CA GLY A 30 -1.69 -16.63 -1.91
C GLY A 30 -3.01 -16.45 -2.64
N THR A 31 -3.93 -15.67 -2.06
CA THR A 31 -5.14 -15.20 -2.75
C THR A 31 -5.08 -13.68 -2.90
N VAL A 32 -5.22 -13.18 -4.10
CA VAL A 32 -5.27 -11.74 -4.40
C VAL A 32 -6.69 -11.38 -4.83
N TYR A 33 -7.33 -10.48 -4.10
CA TYR A 33 -8.62 -9.90 -4.47
C TYR A 33 -8.39 -8.64 -5.31
N SER A 34 -8.68 -8.69 -6.61
CA SER A 34 -8.54 -7.54 -7.54
C SER A 34 -9.65 -6.52 -7.40
N MET A 35 -10.82 -6.93 -6.88
CA MET A 35 -12.08 -6.18 -6.92
C MET A 35 -12.52 -5.80 -8.34
N ASP A 36 -12.13 -6.58 -9.34
CA ASP A 36 -12.72 -6.46 -10.66
C ASP A 36 -14.21 -6.80 -10.64
N ALA A 37 -14.93 -6.35 -11.68
CA ALA A 37 -16.38 -6.54 -11.78
C ALA A 37 -16.80 -8.01 -11.89
N GLN A 38 -15.87 -8.91 -12.22
CA GLN A 38 -16.12 -10.35 -12.32
C GLN A 38 -15.91 -11.05 -10.98
N GLY A 39 -15.33 -10.37 -9.98
CA GLY A 39 -15.04 -10.95 -8.67
C GLY A 39 -13.91 -11.99 -8.73
N ASN A 40 -12.98 -11.85 -9.66
CA ASN A 40 -11.90 -12.83 -9.82
C ASN A 40 -10.98 -12.86 -8.59
N ARG A 41 -10.41 -14.04 -8.38
CA ARG A 41 -9.35 -14.28 -7.40
C ARG A 41 -8.12 -14.78 -8.12
N HIS A 42 -6.99 -14.21 -7.77
CA HIS A 42 -5.71 -14.51 -8.41
C HIS A 42 -4.72 -15.06 -7.40
N SER A 43 -3.62 -15.65 -7.86
CA SER A 43 -2.62 -16.23 -6.96
C SER A 43 -1.36 -15.35 -6.79
N ALA A 44 -1.21 -14.32 -7.60
CA ALA A 44 -0.06 -13.42 -7.58
C ALA A 44 -0.34 -11.98 -8.06
N ILE A 45 0.54 -11.05 -7.67
CA ILE A 45 0.54 -9.64 -8.09
C ILE A 45 1.98 -9.12 -8.20
N ALA A 46 2.26 -8.34 -9.25
CA ALA A 46 3.54 -7.68 -9.52
C ALA A 46 3.41 -6.16 -9.44
N LEU A 47 4.37 -5.49 -8.79
CA LEU A 47 4.37 -4.05 -8.58
C LEU A 47 5.71 -3.43 -8.98
N ALA A 48 5.66 -2.22 -9.54
CA ALA A 48 6.81 -1.32 -9.71
C ALA A 48 6.46 0.06 -9.14
N GLY A 49 7.20 0.49 -8.12
CA GLY A 49 6.90 1.66 -7.31
C GLY A 49 5.45 1.62 -6.81
N ASN A 50 4.66 2.60 -7.27
CA ASN A 50 3.25 2.76 -6.90
C ASN A 50 2.27 2.19 -7.95
N THR A 51 2.77 1.40 -8.91
CA THR A 51 1.98 0.88 -10.03
C THR A 51 1.90 -0.64 -9.96
N ILE A 52 0.72 -1.20 -10.20
CA ILE A 52 0.50 -2.63 -10.39
C ILE A 52 0.81 -2.95 -11.85
N LEU A 53 1.78 -3.82 -12.10
CA LEU A 53 2.15 -4.27 -13.44
C LEU A 53 1.27 -5.42 -13.94
N ALA A 54 0.93 -6.34 -13.04
CA ALA A 54 0.07 -7.49 -13.34
C ALA A 54 -0.59 -8.03 -12.08
N VAL A 55 -1.79 -8.60 -12.26
CA VAL A 55 -2.53 -9.41 -11.29
C VAL A 55 -2.97 -10.67 -12.03
N GLY A 56 -2.68 -11.84 -11.47
CA GLY A 56 -2.88 -13.09 -12.20
C GLY A 56 -2.30 -14.28 -11.46
N ASP A 57 -1.90 -15.29 -12.22
CA ASP A 57 -1.21 -16.45 -11.67
C ASP A 57 0.30 -16.27 -11.67
N ASN A 58 0.99 -17.23 -11.05
CA ASN A 58 2.46 -17.21 -10.95
C ASN A 58 3.14 -17.02 -12.31
N SER A 59 2.58 -17.54 -13.40
CA SER A 59 3.11 -17.37 -14.75
C SER A 59 2.96 -15.94 -15.27
N ASP A 60 1.87 -15.25 -14.93
CA ASP A 60 1.58 -13.90 -15.43
C ASP A 60 2.55 -12.89 -14.82
N VAL A 61 2.85 -13.04 -13.53
CA VAL A 61 3.79 -12.16 -12.82
C VAL A 61 5.26 -12.50 -13.10
N ALA A 62 5.57 -13.75 -13.46
CA ALA A 62 6.94 -14.19 -13.73
C ALA A 62 7.57 -13.46 -14.93
N LEU A 63 6.75 -12.94 -15.85
CA LEU A 63 7.21 -12.12 -16.97
C LEU A 63 7.88 -10.80 -16.54
N PHE A 64 7.60 -10.36 -15.31
CA PHE A 64 8.14 -9.13 -14.73
C PHE A 64 9.25 -9.41 -13.70
N GLU A 65 9.57 -10.68 -13.43
CA GLU A 65 10.62 -11.07 -12.49
C GLU A 65 12.00 -10.81 -13.09
N THR A 66 12.84 -10.07 -12.36
CA THR A 66 14.23 -9.77 -12.72
C THR A 66 15.14 -10.07 -11.53
N GLU A 67 16.46 -10.02 -11.74
CA GLU A 67 17.44 -10.19 -10.65
C GLU A 67 17.28 -9.18 -9.50
N LYS A 68 16.61 -8.04 -9.74
CA LYS A 68 16.36 -7.00 -8.74
C LYS A 68 15.01 -7.15 -8.03
N THR A 69 14.15 -8.04 -8.52
CA THR A 69 12.79 -8.18 -8.02
C THR A 69 12.78 -8.85 -6.65
N LYS A 70 12.13 -8.20 -5.68
CA LYS A 70 11.86 -8.84 -4.40
C LYS A 70 10.65 -9.77 -4.54
N VAL A 71 10.85 -11.06 -4.34
CA VAL A 71 9.75 -12.03 -4.36
C VAL A 71 9.36 -12.43 -2.94
N ILE A 72 8.07 -12.35 -2.61
CA ILE A 72 7.49 -12.79 -1.34
C ILE A 72 6.49 -13.91 -1.61
N ASP A 73 6.78 -15.09 -1.05
CA ASP A 73 5.79 -16.17 -0.94
C ASP A 73 4.80 -15.84 0.19
N LEU A 74 3.54 -15.73 -0.17
CA LEU A 74 2.43 -15.41 0.71
C LEU A 74 2.07 -16.61 1.61
N LYS A 75 2.44 -17.84 1.25
CA LYS A 75 2.12 -19.06 1.99
C LYS A 75 0.62 -19.18 2.30
N GLY A 76 -0.21 -18.94 1.29
CA GLY A 76 -1.68 -18.97 1.41
C GLY A 76 -2.31 -17.73 2.04
N ARG A 77 -1.53 -16.70 2.42
CA ARG A 77 -2.08 -15.42 2.90
C ARG A 77 -2.77 -14.64 1.78
N THR A 78 -3.63 -13.73 2.20
CA THR A 78 -4.46 -12.92 1.30
C THR A 78 -3.87 -11.53 1.08
N VAL A 79 -3.88 -11.08 -0.17
CA VAL A 79 -3.72 -9.67 -0.56
C VAL A 79 -5.09 -9.10 -0.85
N PHE A 80 -5.38 -7.96 -0.24
CA PHE A 80 -6.64 -7.24 -0.39
C PHE A 80 -6.31 -5.77 -0.70
N PRO A 81 -7.13 -5.06 -1.49
CA PRO A 81 -6.92 -3.63 -1.70
C PRO A 81 -6.94 -2.89 -0.36
N GLY A 82 -6.18 -1.81 -0.26
CA GLY A 82 -6.30 -0.92 0.90
C GLY A 82 -7.74 -0.42 1.04
N PHE A 83 -8.25 -0.35 2.26
CA PHE A 83 -9.58 0.21 2.50
C PHE A 83 -9.61 1.68 2.11
N ILE A 84 -10.68 2.09 1.44
CA ILE A 84 -10.95 3.49 1.08
C ILE A 84 -12.03 3.98 2.03
N ASP A 85 -11.64 4.83 2.97
CA ASP A 85 -12.59 5.61 3.76
C ASP A 85 -13.06 6.81 2.91
N THR A 86 -14.34 6.80 2.55
CA THR A 86 -14.93 7.83 1.67
C THR A 86 -15.45 9.03 2.45
N HIS A 87 -15.57 8.93 3.77
CA HIS A 87 -16.09 10.01 4.60
C HIS A 87 -15.62 9.87 6.04
N ILE A 88 -14.64 10.69 6.42
CA ILE A 88 -14.12 10.77 7.78
C ILE A 88 -13.98 12.22 8.23
N HIS A 89 -14.33 12.47 9.49
CA HIS A 89 -14.03 13.73 10.18
C HIS A 89 -12.74 13.56 10.99
N THR A 90 -11.58 13.61 10.32
CA THR A 90 -10.30 13.28 10.96
C THR A 90 -10.06 14.13 12.21
N MET A 91 -10.35 15.44 12.15
CA MET A 91 -10.18 16.36 13.28
C MET A 91 -11.08 16.02 14.48
N ASP A 92 -12.29 15.51 14.24
CA ASP A 92 -13.21 15.13 15.30
C ASP A 92 -12.82 13.78 15.94
N THR A 93 -12.15 12.91 15.17
CA THR A 93 -11.64 11.62 15.65
C THR A 93 -10.26 11.70 16.32
N LEU A 94 -9.50 12.77 16.09
CA LEU A 94 -8.16 12.96 16.66
C LEU A 94 -8.10 12.83 18.20
N PRO A 95 -9.06 13.40 18.97
CA PRO A 95 -9.11 13.20 20.42
C PRO A 95 -9.26 11.74 20.85
N LEU A 96 -9.88 10.87 20.02
CA LEU A 96 -10.05 9.46 20.36
C LEU A 96 -8.73 8.66 20.33
N LEU A 97 -7.72 9.17 19.62
CA LEU A 97 -6.40 8.55 19.56
C LEU A 97 -5.47 9.11 20.64
N ASN A 98 -5.50 10.43 20.86
CA ASN A 98 -4.56 11.10 21.74
C ASN A 98 -5.14 12.40 22.36
N GLY A 99 -6.27 12.27 23.01
CA GLY A 99 -6.91 13.37 23.74
C GLY A 99 -7.34 12.97 25.15
N VAL A 100 -7.66 13.97 25.96
CA VAL A 100 -8.23 13.78 27.30
C VAL A 100 -9.64 13.22 27.16
N MET A 101 -9.83 11.95 27.52
CA MET A 101 -11.16 11.32 27.52
C MET A 101 -11.82 11.54 28.88
N LEU A 102 -12.84 12.39 28.89
CA LEU A 102 -13.65 12.71 30.06
C LEU A 102 -14.96 11.91 30.04
N SER A 103 -15.61 11.83 31.19
CA SER A 103 -16.88 11.14 31.37
C SER A 103 -17.96 12.08 31.91
N PRO A 104 -19.23 11.91 31.50
CA PRO A 104 -20.34 12.62 32.11
C PRO A 104 -20.41 12.39 33.62
N GLY A 105 -20.51 13.48 34.39
CA GLY A 105 -20.67 13.42 35.85
C GLY A 105 -19.39 13.43 36.67
N GLN A 106 -18.22 13.57 36.03
CA GLN A 106 -17.00 13.92 36.75
C GLN A 106 -17.14 15.28 37.45
N SER A 107 -16.50 15.42 38.62
CA SER A 107 -16.35 16.73 39.26
C SER A 107 -15.43 17.64 38.45
N ASP A 108 -15.47 18.93 38.74
CA ASP A 108 -14.50 19.91 38.23
C ASP A 108 -13.06 19.51 38.56
N GLU A 109 -12.82 19.03 39.79
CA GLU A 109 -11.50 18.57 40.24
C GLU A 109 -11.01 17.34 39.46
N GLU A 110 -11.88 16.37 39.18
CA GLU A 110 -11.56 15.20 38.36
C GLU A 110 -11.25 15.56 36.91
N VAL A 111 -12.03 16.50 36.33
CA VAL A 111 -11.79 17.01 34.97
C VAL A 111 -10.43 17.72 34.89
N LEU A 112 -10.14 18.62 35.83
CA LEU A 112 -8.87 19.34 35.86
C LEU A 112 -7.68 18.42 36.08
N ALA A 113 -7.81 17.41 36.96
CA ALA A 113 -6.77 16.41 37.19
C ALA A 113 -6.46 15.61 35.91
N ALA A 114 -7.48 15.15 35.18
CA ALA A 114 -7.31 14.42 33.93
C ALA A 114 -6.62 15.28 32.85
N ILE A 115 -7.01 16.55 32.73
CA ILE A 115 -6.37 17.49 31.79
C ILE A 115 -4.90 17.71 32.18
N ALA A 116 -4.61 17.93 33.46
CA ALA A 116 -3.26 18.17 33.95
C ALA A 116 -2.35 16.96 33.75
N GLU A 117 -2.82 15.75 34.08
CA GLU A 117 -2.08 14.50 33.86
C GLU A 117 -1.73 14.33 32.38
N HIS A 118 -2.70 14.56 31.48
CA HIS A 118 -2.48 14.44 30.05
C HIS A 118 -1.48 15.48 29.52
N ALA A 119 -1.61 16.73 29.95
CA ALA A 119 -0.69 17.81 29.55
C ALA A 119 0.75 17.53 30.01
N GLN A 120 0.93 16.94 31.20
CA GLN A 120 2.25 16.53 31.71
C GLN A 120 2.81 15.35 30.92
N ARG A 121 1.96 14.38 30.55
CA ARG A 121 2.35 13.21 29.76
C ARG A 121 2.71 13.58 28.31
N TYR A 122 2.03 14.58 27.74
CA TYR A 122 2.20 15.02 26.34
C TYR A 122 2.54 16.51 26.23
N PRO A 123 3.70 16.96 26.74
CA PRO A 123 4.02 18.39 26.87
C PRO A 123 4.20 19.14 25.54
N LYS A 124 4.29 18.42 24.41
CA LYS A 124 4.37 18.99 23.06
C LYS A 124 3.01 19.14 22.36
N GLN A 125 1.95 18.57 22.93
CA GLN A 125 0.62 18.68 22.35
C GLN A 125 0.07 20.09 22.61
N ASN A 126 -0.19 20.83 21.52
CA ASN A 126 -0.73 22.18 21.58
C ASN A 126 -1.67 22.41 20.38
N PRO A 127 -2.99 22.63 20.60
CA PRO A 127 -3.68 22.65 21.88
C PRO A 127 -3.82 21.24 22.49
N VAL A 128 -4.04 21.16 23.81
CA VAL A 128 -4.54 19.95 24.45
C VAL A 128 -5.97 19.72 23.95
N LEU A 129 -6.20 18.55 23.35
CA LEU A 129 -7.51 18.14 22.82
C LEU A 129 -8.13 17.12 23.76
N GLY A 130 -9.46 17.07 23.80
CA GLY A 130 -10.21 16.11 24.60
C GLY A 130 -11.65 15.99 24.15
N SER A 131 -12.36 15.00 24.70
CA SER A 131 -13.76 14.74 24.40
C SER A 131 -14.46 14.14 25.63
N GLY A 132 -15.80 14.14 25.62
CA GLY A 132 -16.62 13.55 26.67
C GLY A 132 -16.96 14.48 27.84
N PHE A 133 -16.55 15.75 27.80
CA PHE A 133 -17.02 16.75 28.76
C PHE A 133 -18.52 17.00 28.56
N LEU A 134 -19.27 16.89 29.65
CA LEU A 134 -20.67 17.29 29.69
C LEU A 134 -20.81 18.31 30.81
N ALA A 135 -20.95 19.59 30.45
CA ALA A 135 -21.30 20.64 31.41
C ALA A 135 -22.65 20.28 32.04
N ARG A 136 -22.71 20.29 33.37
CA ARG A 136 -23.96 20.25 34.12
C ARG A 136 -24.31 21.66 34.58
#